data_AF-A0A2G8LMH1-F1
#
_entry.id   AF-A0A2G8LMH1-F1
#
_cell.length_a   1.000
_cell.length_b   1.000
_cell.length_c   1.000
_cell.angle_alpha   90.00
_cell.angle_beta   90.00
_cell.angle_gamma   90.00
#
_symmetry.space_group_name_H-M   'P 1'
#
loop_
_entity.id
_entity.type
_entity.pdbx_description
1 polymer ?
#
loop_
_entity_poly.entity_id
_entity_poly.type
_entity_poly.pdbx_seq_one_letter_code
_entity_poly.pdbx_strand_id
1 'polypeptide(L)'
;MHVFFITGLIFVVDSSDRNRLWEARDELFRALQNQYMTPGIPVVILANKQDLPGAMKSDEISEILELKRLSPQHPWHVQETQAHEGDGLTEAFKILARMVKQFHKELSKQTPSIVQKAASSSVDATEV
;
A
#
# COMPACT_ATOMS: atom_id res chain seq x y z
N MET A 1 14.87 19.67 9.56
CA MET A 1 14.01 18.62 10.13
C MET A 1 13.63 17.70 8.97
N HIS A 2 14.18 16.49 8.90
CA HIS A 2 13.80 15.54 7.84
C HIS A 2 12.44 14.94 8.22
N VAL A 3 11.39 15.28 7.48
CA VAL A 3 10.09 14.60 7.60
C VAL A 3 10.19 13.33 6.74
N PHE A 4 10.18 12.17 7.39
CA PHE A 4 10.11 10.88 6.69
C PHE A 4 8.64 10.57 6.42
N PHE A 5 8.30 10.34 5.15
CA PHE A 5 6.97 9.87 4.75
C PHE A 5 7.00 8.36 4.58
N ILE A 6 5.86 7.71 4.84
CA ILE A 6 5.70 6.26 4.66
C ILE A 6 5.57 5.99 3.16
N THR A 7 6.35 5.03 2.65
CA THR A 7 6.42 4.69 1.22
C THR A 7 5.90 3.28 0.89
N GLY A 8 5.42 2.55 1.90
CA GLY A 8 4.80 1.24 1.77
C GLY A 8 4.18 0.79 3.08
N LEU A 9 3.13 -0.02 3.01
CA LEU A 9 2.38 -0.52 4.17
C LEU A 9 2.33 -2.06 4.16
N ILE A 10 2.65 -2.66 5.31
CA ILE A 10 2.26 -4.05 5.61
C ILE A 10 1.09 -3.98 6.58
N PHE A 11 -0.02 -4.60 6.22
CA PHE A 11 -1.21 -4.69 7.04
C PHE A 11 -1.48 -6.16 7.39
N VAL A 12 -1.49 -6.51 8.67
CA VAL A 12 -1.61 -7.90 9.11
C VAL A 12 -3.01 -8.16 9.61
N VAL A 13 -3.64 -9.22 9.11
CA VAL A 13 -4.96 -9.68 9.58
C VAL A 13 -4.87 -11.09 10.13
N ASP A 14 -5.74 -11.39 11.09
CA ASP A 14 -5.99 -12.76 11.53
C ASP A 14 -6.97 -13.43 10.57
N SER A 15 -6.48 -14.33 9.74
CA SER A 15 -7.31 -14.98 8.69
C SER A 15 -8.26 -16.02 9.26
N SER A 16 -8.13 -16.41 10.52
CA SER A 16 -9.07 -17.33 11.17
C SER A 16 -10.28 -16.60 11.77
N ASP A 17 -10.20 -15.28 11.92
CA ASP A 17 -11.19 -14.46 12.61
C ASP A 17 -11.98 -13.57 11.63
N ARG A 18 -12.94 -14.20 10.94
CA ARG A 18 -13.86 -13.52 9.99
C ARG A 18 -14.59 -12.34 10.63
N ASN A 19 -14.97 -12.49 11.89
CA ASN A 19 -15.79 -11.50 12.59
C ASN A 19 -15.04 -10.20 12.89
N ARG A 20 -13.72 -10.15 12.76
CA ARG A 20 -12.96 -8.90 12.93
C ARG A 20 -12.44 -8.29 11.63
N LEU A 21 -12.64 -8.96 10.50
CA LEU A 21 -12.15 -8.42 9.22
C LEU A 21 -12.90 -7.17 8.76
N TRP A 22 -14.16 -6.98 9.14
CA TRP A 22 -14.88 -5.75 8.81
C TRP A 22 -14.33 -4.54 9.58
N GLU A 23 -13.94 -4.73 10.85
CA GLU A 23 -13.22 -3.71 11.62
C GLU A 23 -11.84 -3.45 11.01
N ALA A 24 -11.12 -4.52 10.63
CA ALA A 24 -9.81 -4.41 9.99
C ALA A 24 -9.87 -3.67 8.64
N ARG A 25 -10.95 -3.84 7.86
CA ARG A 25 -11.22 -3.05 6.65
C ARG A 25 -11.25 -1.57 7.01
N ASP A 26 -12.10 -1.17 7.95
CA ASP A 26 -12.28 0.24 8.29
C ASP A 26 -10.97 0.87 8.78
N GLU A 27 -10.18 0.13 9.56
CA GLU A 27 -8.85 0.54 10.00
C GLU A 27 -7.84 0.66 8.85
N LEU A 28 -7.87 -0.26 7.86
CA LEU A 28 -7.02 -0.16 6.67
C LEU A 28 -7.32 1.13 5.89
N PHE A 29 -8.59 1.44 5.62
CA PHE A 29 -8.98 2.66 4.92
C PHE A 29 -8.62 3.91 5.72
N ARG A 30 -8.80 3.89 7.04
CA ARG A 30 -8.42 5.00 7.93
C ARG A 30 -6.91 5.22 7.95
N ALA A 31 -6.12 4.14 8.01
CA ALA A 31 -4.66 4.21 8.02
C ALA A 31 -4.13 4.87 6.72
N LEU A 32 -4.72 4.53 5.57
CA LEU A 32 -4.32 5.09 4.28
C LEU A 32 -4.65 6.59 4.15
N GLN A 33 -5.57 7.12 4.96
CA GLN A 33 -5.89 8.56 5.01
C GLN A 33 -4.98 9.36 5.96
N ASN A 34 -4.03 8.71 6.64
CA ASN A 34 -3.13 9.38 7.55
C ASN A 34 -2.23 10.38 6.81
N GLN A 35 -2.05 11.58 7.36
CA GLN A 35 -1.24 12.65 6.77
C GLN A 35 0.24 12.30 6.50
N TYR A 36 0.78 11.29 7.18
CA TYR A 36 2.15 10.80 6.96
C TYR A 36 2.24 9.70 5.89
N MET A 37 1.10 9.24 5.39
CA MET A 37 1.01 8.25 4.32
C MET A 37 1.20 8.93 2.96
N THR A 38 2.18 8.50 2.18
CA THR A 38 2.33 9.04 0.82
C THR A 38 1.15 8.55 -0.04
N PRO A 39 0.49 9.42 -0.84
CA PRO A 39 -0.53 8.97 -1.78
C PRO A 39 0.01 7.92 -2.77
N GLY A 40 -0.78 6.88 -3.03
CA GLY A 40 -0.42 5.82 -3.98
C GLY A 40 0.59 4.79 -3.47
N ILE A 41 0.91 4.77 -2.16
CA ILE A 41 1.83 3.75 -1.65
C ILE A 41 1.32 2.32 -1.87
N PRO A 42 2.23 1.36 -2.07
CA PRO A 42 1.88 -0.04 -2.12
C PRO A 42 1.46 -0.59 -0.77
N VAL A 43 0.49 -1.52 -0.79
CA VAL A 43 -0.04 -2.18 0.40
C VAL A 43 0.11 -3.69 0.26
N VAL A 44 0.77 -4.35 1.22
CA VAL A 44 0.78 -5.81 1.31
C VAL A 44 -0.03 -6.24 2.52
N ILE A 45 -1.04 -7.07 2.30
CA ILE A 45 -1.88 -7.64 3.35
C ILE A 45 -1.28 -9.00 3.70
N LEU A 46 -0.95 -9.23 4.97
CA LEU A 46 -0.59 -10.56 5.46
C LEU A 46 -1.85 -11.22 6.01
N ALA A 47 -2.34 -12.21 5.27
CA ALA A 47 -3.37 -13.12 5.73
C ALA A 47 -2.72 -14.15 6.67
N ASN A 48 -2.56 -13.78 7.93
CA ASN A 48 -1.85 -14.56 8.95
C ASN A 48 -2.72 -15.66 9.58
N LYS A 49 -2.08 -16.64 10.22
CA LYS A 49 -2.69 -17.81 10.88
C LYS A 49 -3.28 -18.85 9.92
N GLN A 50 -2.63 -19.08 8.79
CA GLN A 50 -3.06 -20.08 7.80
C GLN A 50 -2.99 -21.53 8.30
N ASP A 51 -2.39 -21.77 9.45
CA ASP A 51 -2.36 -23.04 10.18
C ASP A 51 -3.70 -23.39 10.86
N LEU A 52 -4.52 -22.38 11.15
CA LEU A 52 -5.74 -22.59 11.93
C LEU A 52 -6.92 -23.06 11.05
N PRO A 53 -7.81 -23.91 11.58
CA PRO A 53 -9.03 -24.31 10.90
C PRO A 53 -9.89 -23.09 10.53
N GLY A 54 -10.40 -23.07 9.30
CA GLY A 54 -11.22 -21.97 8.81
C GLY A 54 -10.44 -20.72 8.42
N ALA A 55 -9.10 -20.78 8.35
CA ALA A 55 -8.31 -19.68 7.82
C ALA A 55 -8.71 -19.33 6.38
N MET A 56 -9.07 -18.07 6.17
CA MET A 56 -9.52 -17.52 4.90
C MET A 56 -8.33 -17.34 3.94
N LYS A 57 -8.56 -17.63 2.66
CA LYS A 57 -7.56 -17.52 1.58
C LYS A 57 -7.49 -16.12 0.99
N SER A 58 -6.45 -15.84 0.22
CA SER A 58 -6.19 -14.49 -0.32
C SER A 58 -7.38 -13.86 -1.04
N ASP A 59 -8.10 -14.63 -1.86
CA ASP A 59 -9.26 -14.13 -2.61
C ASP A 59 -10.35 -13.64 -1.66
N GLU A 60 -10.66 -14.44 -0.64
CA GLU A 60 -11.70 -14.14 0.33
C GLU A 60 -11.36 -12.94 1.21
N ILE A 61 -10.11 -12.85 1.68
CA ILE A 61 -9.60 -11.67 2.39
C ILE A 61 -9.73 -10.42 1.53
N SER A 62 -9.38 -10.51 0.24
CA SER A 62 -9.44 -9.36 -0.67
C SER A 62 -10.87 -8.85 -0.89
N GLU A 63 -11.84 -9.76 -0.89
CA GLU A 63 -13.27 -9.45 -1.00
C GLU A 63 -13.80 -8.77 0.27
N ILE A 64 -13.52 -9.34 1.45
CA ILE A 64 -14.03 -8.82 2.73
C ILE A 64 -13.41 -7.48 3.09
N LEU A 65 -12.10 -7.30 2.83
CA LEU A 65 -11.43 -6.02 2.99
C LEU A 65 -11.76 -5.04 1.86
N GLU A 66 -12.54 -5.46 0.87
CA GLU A 66 -12.98 -4.66 -0.27
C GLU A 66 -11.81 -3.95 -0.97
N LEU A 67 -10.69 -4.64 -1.16
CA LEU A 67 -9.44 -4.03 -1.64
C LEU A 67 -9.57 -3.41 -3.04
N LYS A 68 -10.54 -3.88 -3.84
CA LYS A 68 -10.89 -3.28 -5.14
C LYS A 68 -11.44 -1.85 -5.03
N ARG A 69 -11.91 -1.41 -3.85
CA ARG A 69 -12.34 -0.03 -3.58
C ARG A 69 -11.19 0.90 -3.23
N LEU A 70 -9.99 0.38 -2.99
CA LEU A 70 -8.80 1.23 -2.86
C LEU A 70 -8.62 2.05 -4.14
N SER A 71 -8.05 3.25 -4.00
CA SER A 71 -7.71 4.07 -5.16
C SER A 71 -6.87 3.25 -6.14
N PRO A 72 -7.09 3.34 -7.46
CA PRO A 72 -6.27 2.66 -8.46
C PRO A 72 -4.76 2.97 -8.35
N GLN A 73 -4.41 4.05 -7.66
CA GLN A 73 -3.03 4.46 -7.38
C GLN A 73 -2.37 3.63 -6.26
N HIS A 74 -3.13 2.93 -5.43
CA HIS A 74 -2.61 2.05 -4.36
C HIS A 74 -2.55 0.60 -4.86
N PRO A 75 -1.43 0.13 -5.41
CA PRO A 75 -1.29 -1.28 -5.75
C PRO A 75 -1.30 -2.11 -4.47
N TRP A 76 -1.94 -3.27 -4.50
CA TRP A 76 -2.05 -4.15 -3.35
C TRP A 76 -1.77 -5.61 -3.69
N HIS A 77 -1.40 -6.38 -2.66
CA HIS A 77 -1.20 -7.83 -2.74
C HIS A 77 -1.62 -8.48 -1.43
N VAL A 78 -2.24 -9.66 -1.48
CA VAL A 78 -2.53 -10.47 -0.29
C VAL A 78 -1.60 -11.68 -0.26
N GLN A 79 -0.80 -11.78 0.79
CA GLN A 79 0.10 -12.89 1.03
C GLN A 79 -0.42 -13.73 2.20
N GLU A 80 -0.70 -15.00 1.94
CA GLU A 80 -0.97 -16.02 2.96
C GLU A 80 0.30 -16.27 3.78
N THR A 81 0.19 -16.26 5.11
CA THR A 81 1.32 -16.43 6.02
C THR A 81 1.00 -17.29 7.25
N GLN A 82 2.00 -18.01 7.75
CA GLN A 82 2.01 -18.60 9.09
C GLN A 82 3.20 -18.00 9.83
N ALA A 83 2.99 -16.85 10.47
CA ALA A 83 4.10 -16.05 10.99
C ALA A 83 4.91 -16.75 12.09
N HIS A 84 4.34 -17.72 12.81
CA HIS A 84 5.03 -18.44 13.88
C HIS A 84 6.12 -19.40 13.35
N GLU A 85 5.92 -19.97 12.16
CA GLU A 85 6.92 -20.77 11.43
C GLU A 85 7.73 -19.92 10.43
N GLY A 86 7.29 -18.70 10.16
CA GLY A 86 7.92 -17.77 9.22
C GLY A 86 7.45 -17.91 7.77
N ASP A 87 6.52 -18.81 7.50
CA ASP A 87 6.01 -19.08 6.15
C ASP A 87 5.33 -17.86 5.53
N GLY A 88 5.68 -17.57 4.28
CA GLY A 88 5.12 -16.48 3.48
C GLY A 88 5.65 -15.08 3.83
N LEU A 89 6.41 -14.92 4.93
CA LEU A 89 6.97 -13.62 5.31
C LEU A 89 8.01 -13.14 4.29
N THR A 90 8.93 -14.02 3.91
CA THR A 90 9.99 -13.68 2.94
C THR A 90 9.40 -13.25 1.61
N GLU A 91 8.37 -13.94 1.14
CA GLU A 91 7.63 -13.65 -0.09
C GLU A 91 6.94 -12.29 0.02
N ALA A 92 6.24 -12.01 1.12
CA ALA A 92 5.61 -10.72 1.36
C ALA A 92 6.60 -9.56 1.30
N PHE A 93 7.74 -9.67 2.00
CA PHE A 93 8.76 -8.62 2.00
C PHE A 93 9.40 -8.43 0.63
N LYS A 94 9.63 -9.51 -0.13
CA LYS A 94 10.11 -9.42 -1.53
C LYS A 94 9.10 -8.71 -2.42
N ILE A 95 7.81 -8.98 -2.25
CA ILE A 95 6.73 -8.34 -3.01
C ILE A 95 6.65 -6.85 -2.66
N LEU A 96 6.63 -6.50 -1.37
CA LEU A 96 6.62 -5.10 -0.95
C LEU A 96 7.84 -4.36 -1.48
N ALA A 97 9.05 -4.92 -1.34
CA ALA A 97 10.26 -4.31 -1.85
C ALA A 97 10.20 -4.04 -3.36
N ARG A 98 9.63 -4.97 -4.14
CA ARG A 98 9.40 -4.79 -5.58
C ARG A 98 8.41 -3.66 -5.86
N MET A 99 7.29 -3.63 -5.14
CA MET A 99 6.25 -2.60 -5.32
C MET A 99 6.76 -1.20 -4.93
N VAL A 100 7.48 -1.07 -3.81
CA VAL A 100 8.09 0.20 -3.38
C VAL A 100 9.14 0.67 -4.39
N LYS A 101 9.96 -0.23 -4.92
CA LYS A 101 10.93 0.12 -5.97
C LYS A 101 10.23 0.66 -7.23
N GLN A 102 9.11 0.05 -7.62
CA GLN A 102 8.32 0.52 -8.75
C GLN A 102 7.67 1.88 -8.45
N PHE A 103 7.09 2.05 -7.26
CA PHE A 103 6.50 3.29 -6.80
C PHE A 103 7.50 4.46 -6.85
N HIS A 104 8.72 4.28 -6.33
CA HIS A 104 9.77 5.31 -6.42
C HIS A 104 10.20 5.61 -7.88
N LYS A 105 10.22 4.59 -8.74
CA LYS A 105 10.51 4.76 -10.17
C LYS A 105 9.41 5.59 -10.88
N GLU A 106 8.16 5.42 -10.49
CA GLU A 106 7.05 6.20 -11.03
C GLU A 106 7.04 7.63 -10.51
N LEU A 107 7.29 7.81 -9.21
CA LEU A 107 7.38 9.13 -8.58
C LEU A 107 8.47 10.00 -9.24
N SER A 108 9.66 9.43 -9.47
CA SER A 108 10.78 10.11 -10.14
C SER A 108 10.52 10.45 -11.60
N LYS A 109 9.62 9.74 -12.29
CA LYS A 109 9.20 10.07 -13.67
C LYS A 109 8.21 11.21 -13.75
N GLN A 110 7.47 11.50 -12.68
CA GLN A 110 6.50 12.59 -12.64
C GLN A 110 7.18 13.94 -12.34
N THR A 111 8.30 13.93 -11.61
CA THR A 111 9.08 15.13 -11.22
C THR A 111 9.59 16.01 -12.38
N PRO A 112 9.97 15.52 -13.58
CA PRO A 112 10.43 16.39 -14.66
C PRO A 112 9.33 17.32 -15.22
N SER A 113 8.06 16.91 -15.17
CA SER A 113 6.96 17.67 -15.80
C SER A 113 6.51 18.91 -15.01
N ILE A 114 6.66 18.93 -13.69
CA ILE A 114 6.26 20.08 -12.86
C ILE A 114 7.30 21.20 -12.95
N VAL A 115 8.60 20.85 -13.01
CA VAL A 115 9.68 21.84 -13.14
C VAL A 115 9.67 22.49 -14.52
N GLN A 116 9.37 21.74 -15.60
CA GLN A 116 9.22 22.32 -16.94
C GLN A 116 8.00 23.26 -17.06
N LYS A 117 6.87 22.90 -16.43
CA LYS A 117 5.65 23.71 -16.48
C LYS A 117 5.77 25.00 -15.66
N ALA A 118 6.47 24.96 -14.52
CA ALA A 118 6.78 26.13 -13.70
C ALA A 118 7.81 27.06 -14.37
N ALA A 119 8.79 26.52 -15.10
CA ALA A 119 9.76 27.30 -15.86
C ALA A 119 9.15 27.98 -17.11
N SER A 120 8.12 27.40 -17.72
CA SER A 120 7.41 28.02 -18.85
C SER A 120 6.46 29.15 -18.46
N SER A 121 6.01 29.21 -17.20
CA SER A 121 5.07 30.25 -16.72
C SER A 121 5.75 31.54 -16.23
N SER A 122 7.09 31.59 -16.19
CA SER A 122 7.86 32.74 -15.67
C SER A 122 8.50 33.61 -16.75
N VAL A 123 8.26 33.36 -18.05
CA VAL A 123 8.91 34.11 -19.14
C VAL A 123 8.05 35.25 -19.71
N ASP A 124 6.77 35.35 -19.34
CA ASP A 124 5.80 36.26 -20.00
C ASP A 124 5.53 37.59 -19.25
N ALA A 125 6.35 37.97 -18.26
CA ALA A 125 6.10 39.15 -17.40
C ALA A 125 7.07 40.33 -17.61
N THR A 126 7.83 40.38 -18.71
CA THR A 126 8.86 41.42 -18.92
C THR A 126 8.80 42.20 -20.25
N GLU A 127 7.67 42.20 -20.95
CA GLU A 127 7.43 43.12 -22.07
C GLU A 127 6.14 43.93 -21.87
N VAL A 128 6.23 45.04 -21.12
CA VAL A 128 5.52 46.30 -21.40
C VAL A 128 6.39 47.48 -20.95
#